data_AF-A0A7J6W9F7-F1
#
_entry.id   AF-A0A7J6W9F7-F1
#
_cell.length_a   1.000
_cell.length_b   1.000
_cell.length_c   1.000
_cell.angle_alpha   90.00
_cell.angle_beta   90.00
_cell.angle_gamma   90.00
#
_symmetry.space_group_name_H-M   'P 1'
#
loop_
_entity.id
_entity.type
_entity.pdbx_description
1 polymer ?
#
loop_
_entity_poly.entity_id
_entity_poly.type
_entity_poly.pdbx_seq_one_letter_code
_entity_poly.pdbx_strand_id
1 'polypeptide(L)' 'MAADLFEVHSIRTDVVDLGHFSCTCGRWRVEGIPCAHALQCIITDGRLIQDFIYPMLSILFYR' A
#
# COMPACT_ATOMS: atom_id res chain seq x y z
N MET A 1 0.98 -21.25 28.53
CA MET A 1 0.64 -19.95 27.92
C MET A 1 0.22 -20.27 26.49
N ALA A 2 -1.08 -20.45 26.25
CA ALA A 2 -1.58 -20.78 24.93
C ALA A 2 -1.51 -19.51 24.07
N ALA A 3 -1.04 -19.65 22.84
CA ALA A 3 -0.73 -18.54 21.95
C ALA A 3 -2.01 -17.84 21.47
N ASP A 4 -2.07 -16.51 21.64
CA ASP A 4 -3.11 -15.63 21.06
C ASP A 4 -2.89 -15.43 19.55
N LEU A 5 -2.63 -16.52 18.83
CA LEU A 5 -2.31 -16.52 17.41
C LEU A 5 -3.51 -17.02 16.61
N PHE A 6 -4.02 -16.14 15.73
CA PHE A 6 -5.17 -16.43 14.89
C PHE A 6 -4.80 -16.29 13.41
N GLU A 7 -5.23 -17.26 12.62
CA GLU A 7 -5.13 -17.21 11.17
C GLU A 7 -6.40 -16.56 10.61
N VAL A 8 -6.27 -15.32 10.13
CA VAL A 8 -7.39 -14.54 9.62
C VAL A 8 -7.39 -14.58 8.10
N HIS A 9 -8.40 -15.23 7.54
CA HIS A 9 -8.63 -15.27 6.10
C HIS A 9 -9.59 -14.15 5.71
N SER A 10 -9.14 -13.24 4.85
CA SER A 10 -9.99 -12.18 4.29
C SER A 10 -10.60 -12.66 2.97
N ILE A 11 -11.94 -12.74 2.90
CA ILE A 11 -12.70 -12.96 1.65
C ILE A 11 -12.60 -11.74 0.71
N ARG A 12 -12.10 -10.61 1.23
CA ARG A 12 -12.16 -9.34 0.55
C ARG A 12 -11.08 -9.25 -0.53
N THR A 13 -11.50 -9.23 -1.78
CA THR A 13 -10.67 -8.78 -2.89
C THR A 13 -10.47 -7.27 -2.75
N ASP A 14 -9.22 -6.86 -2.64
CA ASP A 14 -8.86 -5.45 -2.67
C ASP A 14 -8.52 -5.01 -4.10
N VAL A 15 -9.14 -3.92 -4.54
CA VAL A 15 -8.88 -3.31 -5.85
C VAL A 15 -7.88 -2.18 -5.66
N VAL A 16 -6.80 -2.24 -6.43
CA VAL A 16 -5.75 -1.22 -6.46
C VAL A 16 -5.85 -0.45 -7.76
N ASP A 17 -5.89 0.88 -7.64
CA ASP A 17 -5.78 1.80 -8.77
C ASP A 17 -4.48 2.60 -8.62
N LEU A 18 -3.49 2.25 -9.43
CA LEU A 18 -2.19 2.91 -9.46
C LEU A 18 -2.28 4.32 -10.06
N GLY A 19 -3.22 4.60 -10.96
CA GLY A 19 -3.39 5.92 -11.55
C GLY A 19 -3.97 6.94 -10.56
N HIS A 20 -4.82 6.47 -9.65
CA HIS A 20 -5.43 7.29 -8.60
C HIS A 20 -4.77 7.13 -7.22
N PHE A 21 -3.64 6.42 -7.12
CA PHE A 21 -2.90 6.22 -5.87
C PHE A 21 -3.82 5.70 -4.75
N SER A 22 -4.66 4.72 -5.09
CA SER A 22 -5.73 4.26 -4.21
C SER A 22 -5.82 2.75 -4.12
N CYS A 23 -6.32 2.29 -2.98
CA CYS A 23 -6.66 0.90 -2.74
C CYS A 23 -7.95 0.87 -1.93
N THR A 24 -8.84 -0.09 -2.20
CA THR A 24 -10.11 -0.22 -1.47
C THR A 24 -9.93 -0.44 0.02
N CYS A 25 -8.75 -0.89 0.48
CA CYS A 25 -8.42 -0.97 1.91
C CYS A 25 -8.28 0.41 2.58
N GLY A 26 -8.27 1.49 1.79
CA GLY A 26 -8.25 2.87 2.25
C GLY A 26 -6.90 3.37 2.76
N ARG A 27 -5.97 2.47 3.09
CA ARG A 27 -4.68 2.82 3.73
C ARG A 27 -3.84 3.79 2.93
N TRP A 28 -3.75 3.61 1.61
CA TRP A 28 -2.92 4.48 0.77
C TRP A 28 -3.39 5.94 0.80
N ARG A 29 -4.72 6.17 0.81
CA ARG A 29 -5.29 7.51 0.89
C ARG A 29 -5.05 8.17 2.26
N VAL A 30 -5.02 7.38 3.33
CA VAL A 30 -4.84 7.89 4.70
C VAL A 30 -3.37 8.14 5.02
N GLU A 31 -2.50 7.21 4.66
CA GLU A 31 -1.08 7.24 5.03
C GLU A 31 -0.22 7.97 3.99
N GLY A 32 -0.72 8.18 2.77
CA GLY A 32 0.04 8.80 1.67
C GLY A 32 1.16 7.91 1.10
N ILE A 33 1.23 6.65 1.54
CA ILE A 33 2.18 5.63 1.07
C ILE A 33 1.44 4.38 0.59
N PRO A 34 1.99 3.63 -0.37
CA PRO A 34 1.36 2.40 -0.85
C PRO A 34 1.15 1.38 0.28
N CYS A 35 -0.07 0.86 0.40
CA CYS A 35 -0.36 -0.29 1.27
C CYS A 35 0.27 -1.59 0.73
N ALA A 36 0.27 -2.67 1.50
CA ALA A 36 0.83 -3.96 1.07
C ALA A 36 0.23 -4.48 -0.25
N HIS A 37 -1.08 -4.29 -0.47
CA HIS A 37 -1.74 -4.66 -1.72
C HIS A 37 -1.22 -3.82 -2.90
N ALA A 38 -1.11 -2.51 -2.70
CA ALA A 38 -0.59 -1.60 -3.71
C ALA A 38 0.87 -1.88 -4.04
N LEU A 39 1.68 -2.16 -3.02
CA LEU A 39 3.08 -2.53 -3.17
C LEU A 39 3.23 -3.77 -4.06
N GLN A 40 2.42 -4.80 -3.83
CA GLN A 40 2.41 -6.00 -4.67
C GLN A 40 2.05 -5.68 -6.12
N CYS A 41 1.04 -4.83 -6.36
CA CYS A 41 0.67 -4.40 -7.71
C CYS A 41 1.78 -3.60 -8.41
N ILE A 42 2.44 -2.66 -7.70
CA ILE A 42 3.54 -1.86 -8.24
C ILE A 42 4.72 -2.74 -8.67
N ILE A 43 5.10 -3.69 -7.80
CA ILE A 43 6.19 -4.64 -8.09
C ILE A 43 5.84 -5.51 -9.29
N THR A 44 4.59 -5.99 -9.36
CA THR A 44 4.11 -6.82 -10.46
C THR A 44 4.05 -6.05 -11.78
N ASP A 45 3.69 -4.77 -11.75
CA ASP A 45 3.70 -3.86 -12.91
C ASP A 45 5.11 -3.41 -13.32
N GLY A 46 6.13 -3.70 -12.49
CA GLY A 46 7.53 -3.37 -12.77
C GLY A 46 7.90 -1.89 -12.60
N ARG A 47 7.09 -1.12 -11.86
CA ARG A 47 7.36 0.30 -11.60
C ARG A 47 8.10 0.52 -10.29
N LEU A 48 8.69 1.70 -10.14
CA LEU A 48 9.41 2.07 -8.93
C LEU A 48 8.43 2.61 -7.88
N ILE A 49 8.52 2.09 -6.67
CA ILE A 49 7.64 2.45 -5.54
C ILE A 49 7.72 3.94 -5.22
N GLN A 50 8.89 4.55 -5.44
CA GLN A 50 9.12 5.98 -5.24
C GLN A 50 8.21 6.88 -6.07
N ASP A 51 7.70 6.39 -7.22
CA ASP A 51 6.77 7.12 -8.08
C ASP A 51 5.34 7.15 -7.48
N PHE A 52 5.11 6.37 -6.41
CA PHE A 52 3.81 6.10 -5.79
C PHE A 52 3.68 6.63 -4.35
N ILE A 53 4.67 7.39 -3.89
CA ILE A 53 4.68 8.03 -2.57
C ILE A 53 4.31 9.51 -2.75
N TYR A 54 3.48 10.07 -1.86
CA TYR A 54 3.19 11.51 -1.89
C TYR A 54 4.49 12.32 -1.79
N PRO A 55 4.68 13.38 -2.61
CA PRO A 55 5.94 14.12 -2.66
C PRO A 55 6.46 14.58 -1.29
N MET A 56 5.56 15.08 -0.44
CA MET A 56 5.84 15.53 0.94
C MET A 56 6.40 14.43 1.86
N LEU A 57 6.20 13.15 1.51
CA LEU A 57 6.67 11.98 2.27
C LEU A 57 7.89 11.33 1.62
N SER A 58 8.29 11.77 0.43
CA SER A 58 9.52 11.28 -0.19
C SER A 58 10.74 11.91 0.49
N ILE A 59 11.80 11.12 0.68
CA ILE A 59 13.03 11.54 1.37
C ILE A 59 13.71 12.76 0.69
N LEU A 60 13.29 13.08 -0.55
CA LEU A 60 13.72 14.25 -1.31
C LEU A 60 13.20 15.58 -0.75
N PHE A 61 12.12 15.57 0.04
CA PHE A 61 11.50 16.78 0.61
C PHE A 61 11.82 17.02 2.10
N TYR A 62 12.52 16.10 2.78
CA TYR A 62 13.08 16.33 4.13
C TYR A 62 14.49 16.94 4.04
N ARG A 63 14.62 18.13 3.44
CA ARG A 63 15.86 18.93 3.41
C ARG A 63 15.71 20.24 4.17
#